data_AF-A6JYL2-F1
#
_entry.id   AF-A6JYL2-F1
#
_cell.length_a   1.000
_cell.length_b   1.000
_cell.length_c   1.000
_cell.angle_alpha   90.00
_cell.angle_beta   90.00
_cell.angle_gamma   90.00
#
_symmetry.space_group_name_H-M   'P 1'
#
loop_
_entity.id
_entity.type
_entity.pdbx_description
1 polymer ?
#
loop_
_entity_poly.entity_id
_entity_poly.type
_entity_poly.pdbx_seq_one_letter_code
_entity_poly.pdbx_strand_id
1 'polypeptide(L)' 'MCYKCKKYHLGLCYGLMRSCTLKHRQSCAAENFYILTNRGQSMYHYSRLSCMTNCEDINFLSFERRTELICCKHS' A
#
# COMPACT_ATOMS: atom_id res chain seq x y z
N MET A 1 -10.85 1.67 11.98
CA MET A 1 -10.32 2.97 11.47
C MET A 1 -9.01 2.68 10.72
N CYS A 2 -8.72 3.37 9.62
CA CYS A 2 -7.49 3.20 8.85
C CYS A 2 -6.75 4.52 8.65
N TYR A 3 -5.47 4.43 8.33
CA TYR A 3 -4.65 5.59 7.96
C TYR A 3 -4.57 5.78 6.44
N LYS A 4 -4.41 7.04 6.03
CA LYS A 4 -4.20 7.45 4.65
C LYS A 4 -2.91 8.24 4.56
N CYS A 5 -2.01 7.79 3.71
CA CYS A 5 -0.74 8.45 3.47
C CYS A 5 -0.29 8.20 2.02
N LYS A 6 0.11 9.25 1.29
CA LYS A 6 0.57 9.10 -0.09
C LYS A 6 1.95 8.44 -0.19
N LYS A 7 2.84 8.74 0.75
CA LYS A 7 4.19 8.17 0.84
C LYS A 7 4.51 7.86 2.30
N TYR A 8 4.27 6.62 2.68
CA TYR A 8 4.59 6.07 3.99
C TYR A 8 5.85 5.23 3.88
N HIS A 9 6.83 5.44 4.76
CA HIS A 9 8.07 4.67 4.70
C HIS A 9 8.65 4.56 6.11
N LEU A 10 8.89 3.32 6.54
CA LEU A 10 9.49 2.96 7.84
C LEU A 10 8.84 3.64 9.06
N GLY A 11 7.51 3.67 9.12
CA GLY A 11 6.79 4.27 10.26
C GLY A 11 6.38 5.73 10.07
N LEU A 12 6.90 6.42 9.05
CA LEU A 12 6.69 7.84 8.84
C LEU A 12 5.84 8.10 7.60
N CYS A 13 4.85 8.98 7.73
CA CYS A 13 4.14 9.53 6.58
C CYS A 13 4.83 10.81 6.11
N TYR A 14 5.39 10.80 4.90
CA TYR A 14 5.93 11.99 4.26
C TYR A 14 4.76 12.85 3.78
N GLY A 15 4.42 13.88 4.56
CA GLY A 15 3.30 14.78 4.34
C GLY A 15 2.26 14.67 5.46
N LEU A 16 1.00 14.94 5.13
CA LEU A 16 -0.08 14.89 6.10
C LEU A 16 -0.65 13.47 6.23
N MET A 17 -0.47 12.86 7.41
CA MET A 17 -1.20 11.65 7.78
C MET A 17 -2.68 11.99 7.96
N ARG A 18 -3.56 11.28 7.26
CA ARG A 18 -5.01 11.37 7.45
C ARG A 18 -5.57 10.04 7.93
N SER A 19 -6.83 10.02 8.33
CA SER A 19 -7.54 8.80 8.67
C SER A 19 -8.86 8.67 7.90
N CYS A 20 -9.42 7.47 7.90
CA CYS A 20 -10.76 7.17 7.39
C CYS A 20 -11.44 6.13 8.27
N THR A 21 -12.74 6.32 8.45
CA THR A 21 -13.63 5.30 9.03
C THR A 21 -14.12 4.41 7.89
N LEU A 22 -13.94 3.10 8.04
CA LEU A 22 -14.37 2.13 7.04
C LEU A 22 -15.89 2.15 6.91
N LYS A 23 -16.38 2.23 5.68
CA LYS A 23 -17.79 2.04 5.33
C LYS A 23 -18.03 0.60 4.89
N HIS A 24 -19.29 0.25 4.61
CA HIS A 24 -19.66 -1.05 4.05
C HIS A 24 -18.77 -1.39 2.84
N ARG A 25 -18.22 -2.61 2.78
CA ARG A 25 -17.31 -3.12 1.72
C ARG A 25 -16.00 -2.33 1.53
N GLN A 26 -15.62 -1.48 2.48
CA GLN A 26 -14.29 -0.86 2.49
C GLN A 26 -13.35 -1.60 3.43
N SER A 27 -12.08 -1.65 3.05
CA SER A 27 -10.97 -2.20 3.83
C SER A 27 -9.82 -1.21 3.88
N CYS A 28 -8.95 -1.33 4.89
CA CYS A 28 -7.66 -0.64 4.84
C CYS A 28 -6.83 -1.28 3.72
N ALA A 29 -6.04 -0.49 3.02
CA ALA A 29 -5.19 -0.97 1.95
C ALA A 29 -3.78 -0.38 2.06
N ALA A 30 -2.78 -1.22 1.80
CA ALA A 30 -1.39 -0.83 1.68
C ALA A 30 -0.90 -1.21 0.29
N GLU A 31 -0.53 -0.22 -0.52
CA GLU A 31 0.18 -0.42 -1.78
C GLU A 31 1.68 -0.31 -1.50
N ASN A 32 2.41 -1.42 -1.51
CA ASN A 32 3.86 -1.45 -1.35
C ASN A 32 4.54 -1.33 -2.71
N PHE A 33 5.37 -0.31 -2.86
CA PHE A 33 6.16 -0.07 -4.06
C PHE A 33 7.58 -0.60 -3.85
N TYR A 34 8.03 -1.44 -4.77
CA TYR A 34 9.36 -2.00 -4.80
C TYR A 34 10.06 -1.60 -6.10
N ILE A 35 11.35 -1.31 -5.99
CA ILE A 35 12.25 -1.13 -7.14
C ILE A 35 12.87 -2.50 -7.44
N LEU A 36 12.81 -2.92 -8.70
CA LEU A 36 13.49 -4.12 -9.15
C LEU A 36 14.94 -3.80 -9.46
N THR A 37 15.85 -4.54 -8.86
CA THR A 37 17.26 -4.48 -9.24
C THR A 37 17.48 -5.24 -10.55
N ASN A 38 18.59 -4.97 -11.24
CA ASN A 38 19.00 -5.72 -12.42
C ASN A 38 19.21 -7.23 -12.16
N ARG A 39 19.26 -7.65 -10.89
CA ARG A 39 19.35 -9.05 -10.45
C ARG A 39 17.97 -9.66 -10.12
N GLY A 40 16.86 -8.97 -10.39
CA GLY A 40 15.49 -9.42 -10.13
C GLY A 40 15.05 -9.29 -8.67
N GLN A 41 15.89 -8.75 -7.78
CA GLN A 41 15.52 -8.56 -6.37
C GLN A 41 14.56 -7.38 -6.23
N SER A 42 13.47 -7.57 -5.47
CA SER A 42 12.52 -6.51 -5.11
C SER A 42 13.01 -5.78 -3.86
N MET A 43 13.44 -4.52 -4.01
CA MET A 43 13.81 -3.66 -2.90
C MET A 43 12.64 -2.76 -2.53
N TYR A 44 12.17 -2.84 -1.29
CA TYR A 44 11.12 -1.97 -0.79
C TYR A 44 11.52 -0.49 -0.91
N HIS A 45 10.62 0.34 -1.42
CA HIS A 45 10.86 1.76 -1.61
C HIS A 45 9.96 2.65 -0.74
N TYR A 46 8.65 2.43 -0.75
CA TYR A 46 7.68 3.06 0.16
C TYR A 46 6.32 2.36 0.02
N SER A 47 5.40 2.69 0.90
CA SER A 47 4.00 2.26 0.82
C SER A 47 3.07 3.46 0.63
N ARG A 48 1.91 3.24 0.02
CA ARG A 48 0.77 4.15 0.09
C ARG A 48 -0.32 3.50 0.93
N LEU A 49 -0.82 4.23 1.92
CA LEU A 49 -1.90 3.79 2.79
C LEU A 49 -3.21 4.42 2.34
N SER A 50 -4.28 3.63 2.29
CA SER A 50 -5.60 4.11 1.89
C SER A 50 -6.77 3.32 2.50
N CYS A 51 -7.99 3.81 2.30
CA CYS A 51 -9.21 3.02 2.44
C CYS A 51 -9.74 2.74 1.03
N MET A 52 -10.01 1.48 0.71
CA MET A 52 -10.39 1.05 -0.63
C MET A 52 -11.66 0.20 -0.57
N THR A 53 -12.59 0.45 -1.49
CA THR A 53 -13.82 -0.36 -1.65
C THR A 53 -13.50 -1.60 -2.49
N ASN A 54 -14.06 -2.76 -2.13
CA ASN A 54 -13.83 -4.04 -2.83
C ASN A 54 -12.33 -4.33 -3.02
N CYS A 55 -11.57 -4.16 -1.94
CA CYS A 55 -10.12 -4.36 -1.95
C CYS A 55 -9.79 -5.86 -2.02
N GLU A 56 -8.92 -6.25 -2.94
CA GLU A 56 -8.35 -7.59 -3.06
C GLU A 56 -6.82 -7.53 -3.12
N ASP A 57 -6.17 -8.57 -2.61
CA ASP A 57 -4.70 -8.66 -2.64
C ASP A 57 -4.25 -8.89 -4.08
N ILE A 58 -3.39 -8.00 -4.60
CA ILE A 58 -2.92 -8.06 -5.99
C ILE A 58 -1.43 -7.73 -6.04
N ASN A 59 -0.69 -8.47 -6.86
CA ASN A 59 0.74 -8.24 -7.09
C ASN A 59 0.97 -7.91 -8.57
N PHE A 60 1.39 -6.68 -8.84
CA PHE A 60 1.69 -6.17 -10.16
C PHE A 60 3.20 -6.13 -10.36
N LEU A 61 3.68 -6.82 -11.41
CA LEU A 61 5.07 -6.82 -11.83
C LEU A 61 5.21 -6.06 -13.16
N SER A 62 6.04 -5.02 -13.19
CA SER A 62 6.47 -4.32 -14.40
C SER A 62 7.99 -4.38 -14.53
N PHE A 63 8.56 -3.84 -15.61
CA PHE A 63 9.97 -4.01 -15.95
C PHE A 63 10.94 -3.57 -14.84
N GLU A 64 10.67 -2.45 -14.16
CA GLU A 64 11.55 -1.89 -13.12
C GLU A 64 10.88 -1.80 -11.74
N ARG A 65 9.60 -2.15 -11.65
CA ARG A 65 8.81 -1.94 -10.44
C ARG A 65 7.92 -3.12 -10.16
N ARG A 66 7.84 -3.48 -8.87
CA ARG A 66 6.79 -4.35 -8.36
C ARG A 66 5.91 -3.52 -7.44
N THR A 67 4.59 -3.66 -7.57
CA THR A 67 3.62 -3.03 -6.67
C THR A 67 2.73 -4.11 -6.09
N GLU A 68 2.59 -4.13 -4.78
CA GLU A 68 1.78 -5.10 -4.06
C GLU A 68 0.69 -4.38 -3.30
N LEU A 69 -0.57 -4.62 -3.68
CA LEU A 69 -1.74 -4.15 -2.97
C LEU A 69 -2.11 -5.22 -1.93
N ILE A 70 -2.09 -4.85 -0.65
CA ILE A 70 -2.51 -5.70 0.46
C ILE A 70 -3.73 -5.06 1.12
N CYS A 71 -4.78 -5.84 1.28
CA CYS A 71 -6.05 -5.43 1.85
C CYS A 71 -6.20 -6.01 3.25
N CYS A 72 -6.26 -5.14 4.26
CA CYS A 72 -6.48 -5.58 5.63
C CYS A 72 -7.95 -5.99 5.81
N LYS A 73 -8.20 -7.30 5.82
CA LYS A 73 -9.48 -7.86 6.29
C LYS A 73 -9.44 -7.85 7.81
N HIS A 74 -10.31 -7.06 8.44
CA HIS A 74 -10.50 -7.13 9.88
C HIS A 74 -11.13 -8.50 10.16
N SER A 75 -10.50 -9.32 11.01
CA SER A 75 -11.08 -10.58 11.49
C SER A 75 -12.15 -10.33 12.53
#